data_AF-A0A853GLR3-F1
#
_entry.id   AF-A0A853GLR3-F1
#
_cell.length_a   1.000
_cell.length_b   1.000
_cell.length_c   1.000
_cell.angle_alpha   90.00
_cell.angle_beta   90.00
_cell.angle_gamma   90.00
#
_symmetry.space_group_name_H-M   'P 1'
#
loop_
_entity.id
_entity.type
_entity.pdbx_description
1 polymer ?
#
loop_
_entity_poly.entity_id
_entity_poly.type
_entity_poly.pdbx_seq_one_letter_code
_entity_poly.pdbx_strand_id
1 'polypeptide(L)' 'MKKPLLTVIFWAALIAFFAWDWAVSAPIDIFTEPPLIAAGSGQAPTGGHCSNF' A
#
# COMPACT_ATOMS: atom_id res chain seq x y z
N MET A 1 -5.47 28.00 23.51
CA MET A 1 -5.77 27.43 22.17
C MET A 1 -6.37 26.04 22.35
N LYS A 2 -7.60 25.80 21.89
CA LYS A 2 -8.23 24.47 21.94
C LYS A 2 -8.85 24.17 20.57
N LYS A 3 -8.15 23.41 19.74
CA LYS A 3 -8.76 22.69 18.61
C LYS A 3 -8.31 21.21 18.60
N PRO A 4 -8.42 20.49 19.73
CA PRO A 4 -8.04 19.07 19.77
C PRO A 4 -8.97 18.20 18.91
N LEU A 5 -10.17 18.70 18.58
CA LEU A 5 -11.16 17.95 17.81
C LEU A 5 -10.64 17.57 16.42
N LEU A 6 -9.98 18.49 15.70
CA LEU A 6 -9.47 18.19 14.37
C LEU A 6 -8.35 17.16 14.41
N THR A 7 -7.49 17.23 15.43
CA THR A 7 -6.45 16.24 15.69
C THR A 7 -7.07 14.87 15.98
N VAL A 8 -8.09 14.79 16.81
CA VAL A 8 -8.81 13.54 17.11
C VAL A 8 -9.48 12.98 15.85
N ILE A 9 -10.18 13.81 15.09
CA ILE A 9 -10.83 13.40 13.83
C ILE A 9 -9.79 12.87 12.84
N PHE A 10 -8.67 13.57 12.68
CA PHE A 10 -7.59 13.15 11.80
C PHE A 10 -7.06 11.77 12.18
N TRP A 11 -6.72 11.58 13.46
CA TRP A 11 -6.18 10.30 13.92
C TRP A 11 -7.20 9.17 13.85
N ALA A 12 -8.47 9.43 14.17
CA ALA A 12 -9.54 8.45 14.03
C ALA A 12 -9.72 8.02 12.57
N ALA A 13 -9.74 8.98 11.64
CA ALA A 13 -9.83 8.69 10.21
C ALA A 13 -8.61 7.90 9.70
N LEU A 14 -7.40 8.27 10.14
CA LEU A 14 -6.17 7.59 9.74
C LEU A 14 -6.12 6.14 10.22
N ILE A 15 -6.49 5.89 11.47
CA ILE A 15 -6.56 4.53 12.03
C ILE A 15 -7.60 3.69 11.29
N ALA A 16 -8.78 4.26 11.02
CA ALA A 16 -9.82 3.58 10.25
C ALA A 16 -9.35 3.24 8.83
N PHE A 17 -8.62 4.16 8.18
CA PHE A 17 -8.04 3.93 6.86
C PHE A 17 -7.04 2.76 6.88
N PHE A 18 -6.09 2.74 7.82
CA PHE A 18 -5.14 1.62 7.92
C PHE A 18 -5.79 0.29 8.26
N ALA A 19 -6.79 0.28 9.15
CA ALA A 19 -7.51 -0.95 9.47
C ALA A 19 -8.28 -1.50 8.25
N TRP A 20 -8.88 -0.61 7.45
CA TRP A 20 -9.56 -0.99 6.22
C TRP A 20 -8.58 -1.48 5.15
N ASP A 21 -7.49 -0.75 4.90
CA ASP A 21 -6.42 -1.15 3.98
C ASP A 21 -5.87 -2.53 4.35
N TRP A 22 -5.54 -2.76 5.63
CA TRP A 22 -5.04 -4.05 6.09
C TRP A 22 -6.05 -5.20 5.88
N ALA A 23 -7.35 -4.94 6.02
CA ALA A 23 -8.38 -5.95 5.89
C ALA A 23 -8.72 -6.29 4.42
N VAL A 24 -8.49 -5.36 3.49
CA VAL A 24 -8.93 -5.49 2.08
C VAL A 24 -7.77 -5.68 1.12
N SER A 25 -6.61 -5.10 1.39
CA SER A 25 -5.45 -5.20 0.51
C SER A 25 -4.95 -6.64 0.44
N ALA A 26 -4.65 -7.08 -0.78
CA ALA A 26 -4.05 -8.39 -0.99
C ALA A 26 -2.68 -8.46 -0.30
N PRO A 27 -2.25 -9.66 0.16
CA PRO A 27 -0.90 -9.84 0.65
C PRO A 27 0.12 -9.42 -0.41
N ILE A 28 1.24 -8.85 0.03
CA ILE A 28 2.31 -8.45 -0.88
C ILE A 28 2.88 -9.69 -1.58
N ASP A 29 2.84 -9.69 -2.91
CA ASP A 29 3.44 -10.75 -3.73
C ASP A 29 4.78 -10.28 -4.27
N ILE A 30 5.83 -10.62 -3.53
CA ILE A 30 7.22 -10.26 -3.85
C ILE A 30 7.74 -10.89 -5.15
N PHE A 31 7.01 -11.84 -5.75
CA PHE A 31 7.41 -12.48 -7.01
C PHE A 31 6.80 -11.81 -8.23
N THR A 32 5.62 -11.22 -8.08
CA THR A 32 4.93 -10.50 -9.15
C THR A 32 5.02 -8.98 -8.99
N GLU A 33 5.59 -8.46 -7.92
CA GLU A 33 5.78 -7.01 -7.77
C GLU A 33 6.82 -6.47 -8.77
N PRO A 34 6.56 -5.32 -9.43
CA PRO A 34 7.58 -4.68 -10.26
C PRO A 34 8.78 -4.30 -9.40
N PRO A 35 10.03 -4.43 -9.90
CA PRO A 35 11.17 -3.88 -9.18
C PRO A 35 10.92 -2.38 -8.93
N LEU A 36 11.38 -1.85 -7.79
CA LEU A 36 11.12 -0.45 -7.41
C LEU A 36 11.50 0.57 -8.49
N ILE A 37 12.53 0.28 -9.28
CA ILE A 37 12.95 1.12 -10.43
C ILE A 37 11.90 1.19 -11.56
N ALA A 38 10.98 0.22 -11.63
CA ALA A 38 9.87 0.14 -12.57
C ALA A 38 8.52 0.55 -11.95
N ALA A 39 8.47 0.90 -10.65
CA ALA A 39 7.26 1.39 -10.01
C ALA A 39 6.79 2.70 -10.67
N GLY A 40 5.54 2.73 -11.14
CA GLY A 40 4.97 3.88 -11.85
C GLY A 40 5.21 3.91 -13.37
N SER A 41 5.91 2.92 -13.95
CA SER A 41 6.12 2.82 -15.40
C SER A 41 4.87 2.43 -16.21
N GLY A 42 3.83 1.91 -15.53
CA GLY A 42 2.61 1.41 -16.17
C GLY A 42 2.78 0.07 -16.90
N GLN A 43 3.98 -0.52 -16.91
CA GLN A 43 4.21 -1.86 -17.44
C GLN A 43 3.81 -2.92 -16.42
N ALA A 44 3.09 -3.95 -16.86
CA ALA A 44 2.78 -5.09 -16.02
C ALA A 44 4.09 -5.82 -15.68
N PRO A 45 4.34 -6.13 -14.40
CA PRO A 45 5.54 -6.86 -14.00
C PRO A 45 5.52 -8.27 -14.60
N THR A 46 6.60 -8.65 -15.29
CA THR A 46 6.73 -9.97 -15.91
C THR A 46 7.37 -11.01 -14.97
N GLY A 47 7.46 -10.71 -13.68
CA GLY A 47 8.29 -11.45 -12.73
C GLY A 47 9.79 -11.30 -13.02
N GLY A 48 10.63 -11.71 -12.06
CA GLY A 48 12.08 -11.74 -12.28
C GLY A 48 12.45 -12.85 -13.27
N HIS A 49 13.51 -12.64 -14.07
CA HIS A 49 14.01 -13.65 -15.03
C HIS A 49 14.32 -15.04 -14.42
N CYS A 50 14.42 -15.14 -13.09
CA CYS A 50 14.68 -16.38 -12.35
C CYS A 50 13.43 -17.10 -11.81
N SER A 51 12.22 -16.57 -11.97
CA SER A 51 10.97 -17.15 -11.45
C SER A 51 10.09 -17.80 -12.52
N ASN A 52 10.61 -18.01 -13.73
CA ASN A 52 9.88 -18.67 -14.81
C ASN A 52 9.99 -20.20 -14.66
N PHE A 53 8.93 -20.84 -14.15
CA PHE A 53 8.74 -22.30 -14.25
C PHE A 53 8.08 -22.64 -15.59
#